data_AF-A0A955BIE3-F1
#
_entry.id   AF-A0A955BIE3-F1
#
_cell.length_a   1.000
_cell.length_b   1.000
_cell.length_c   1.000
_cell.angle_alpha   90.00
_cell.angle_beta   90.00
_cell.angle_gamma   90.00
#
_symmetry.space_group_name_H-M   'P 1'
#
loop_
_entity.id
_entity.type
_entity.pdbx_description
1 polymer ?
#
loop_
_entity_poly.entity_id
_entity_poly.type
_entity_poly.pdbx_seq_one_letter_code
_entity_poly.pdbx_strand_id
1 'polypeptide(L)' 'IALSRRVLQGGESELTAYLNFLQGGCSLDPLDLLRAAGVDMEQPEPVDTALAYFEQRVAELDSLL' A
#
# COMPACT_ATOMS: atom_id res chain seq x y z
N ILE A 1 -0.87 3.96 0.67
CA ILE A 1 -1.97 3.37 1.47
C ILE A 1 -1.94 1.84 1.45
N ALA A 2 -1.90 1.19 0.28
CA ALA A 2 -1.90 -0.28 0.21
C ALA A 2 -0.73 -0.93 0.99
N LEU A 3 0.52 -0.57 0.69
CA LEU A 3 1.70 -1.07 1.41
C LEU A 3 1.68 -0.72 2.90
N SER A 4 1.42 0.55 3.23
CA SER A 4 1.42 1.02 4.61
C SER A 4 0.34 0.34 5.46
N ARG A 5 -0.86 0.11 4.93
CA ARG A 5 -1.91 -0.65 5.62
C ARG A 5 -1.50 -2.10 5.83
N ARG A 6 -0.94 -2.75 4.81
CA ARG A 6 -0.46 -4.14 4.92
C ARG A 6 0.58 -4.30 6.03
N VAL A 7 1.54 -3.39 6.12
CA VAL A 7 2.57 -3.44 7.18
C VAL A 7 1.98 -3.12 8.56
N LEU A 8 1.09 -2.14 8.66
CA LEU A 8 0.50 -1.74 9.94
C LEU A 8 -0.55 -2.72 10.49
N GLN A 9 -1.22 -3.48 9.62
CA GLN A 9 -2.31 -4.40 9.98
C GLN A 9 -1.92 -5.88 9.86
N GLY A 10 -0.80 -6.18 9.21
CA GLY A 10 -0.27 -7.53 9.02
C GLY A 10 0.67 -7.99 10.13
N GLY A 11 1.38 -9.09 9.88
CA GLY A 11 2.36 -9.69 10.77
C GLY A 11 3.78 -9.66 10.20
N GLU A 12 4.61 -10.59 10.65
CA GLU A 12 6.02 -10.67 10.23
C GLU A 12 6.20 -10.87 8.72
N SER A 13 5.26 -11.55 8.06
CA SER A 13 5.33 -11.79 6.62
C SER A 13 5.17 -10.50 5.81
N GLU A 14 4.19 -9.66 6.16
CA GLU A 14 3.93 -8.37 5.52
C GLU A 14 5.06 -7.38 5.77
N LEU A 15 5.62 -7.38 6.99
CA LEU A 15 6.80 -6.61 7.31
C LEU A 15 8.01 -7.05 6.47
N THR A 16 8.25 -8.35 6.36
CA THR A 16 9.36 -8.91 5.57
C THR A 16 9.20 -8.55 4.10
N ALA A 17 8.00 -8.68 3.53
CA ALA A 17 7.71 -8.31 2.16
C ALA A 17 7.99 -6.82 1.89
N TYR A 18 7.63 -5.94 2.83
CA TYR A 18 7.93 -4.52 2.74
C TYR A 18 9.42 -4.20 2.84
N LEU A 19 10.16 -4.88 3.72
CA LEU A 19 11.61 -4.71 3.81
C LEU A 19 12.32 -5.18 2.54
N ASN A 20 11.89 -6.30 1.96
CA ASN A 20 12.41 -6.79 0.68
C ASN A 20 12.13 -5.80 -0.47
N PHE A 21 10.93 -5.19 -0.48
CA PHE A 21 10.61 -4.12 -1.42
C PHE A 21 11.59 -2.94 -1.32
N LEU A 22 11.88 -2.47 -0.10
CA LEU A 22 12.82 -1.38 0.11
C LEU A 22 14.27 -1.76 -0.28
N GLN A 23 14.67 -3.00 -0.01
CA GLN A 23 15.98 -3.53 -0.40
C GLN A 23 16.15 -3.64 -1.92
N GLY A 24 15.06 -3.85 -2.66
CA GLY A 24 15.07 -3.93 -4.12
C GLY A 24 15.48 -2.63 -4.81
N GLY A 25 15.28 -1.48 -4.17
CA GLY A 25 15.73 -0.18 -4.65
C GLY A 25 15.38 0.08 -6.13
N CYS A 26 16.34 0.59 -6.89
CA CYS A 26 16.19 0.88 -8.32
C CYS A 26 16.65 -0.29 -9.24
N SER A 27 16.90 -1.46 -8.66
CA SER A 27 17.56 -2.59 -9.36
C SER A 27 16.57 -3.58 -9.99
N LEU A 28 15.28 -3.44 -9.67
CA LEU A 28 14.20 -4.31 -10.14
C LEU A 28 13.10 -3.49 -10.79
N ASP A 29 12.29 -4.14 -11.63
CA ASP A 29 11.14 -3.49 -12.24
C ASP A 29 10.14 -3.01 -11.17
N PRO A 30 9.65 -1.77 -11.25
CA PRO A 30 8.75 -1.21 -10.24
C PRO A 30 7.46 -2.01 -10.02
N LEU A 31 6.87 -2.59 -11.08
CA LEU A 31 5.63 -3.37 -10.94
C LEU A 31 5.90 -4.70 -10.26
N ASP A 32 7.02 -5.35 -10.60
CA ASP A 32 7.43 -6.60 -9.96
C ASP A 32 7.77 -6.39 -8.48
N LEU A 33 8.42 -5.28 -8.13
CA LEU A 33 8.70 -4.89 -6.74
C LEU A 33 7.42 -4.74 -5.92
N LEU A 34 6.44 -4.03 -6.47
CA LEU A 34 5.15 -3.81 -5.80
C LEU A 34 4.39 -5.13 -5.67
N ARG A 35 4.38 -5.97 -6.71
CA ARG A 35 3.75 -7.29 -6.68
C ARG A 35 4.38 -8.21 -5.64
N ALA A 36 5.70 -8.23 -5.54
CA ALA A 36 6.43 -8.99 -4.51
C ALA A 36 6.11 -8.49 -3.08
N ALA A 37 5.82 -7.20 -2.93
CA ALA A 37 5.33 -6.61 -1.68
C ALA A 37 3.83 -6.87 -1.42
N GLY A 38 3.16 -7.58 -2.34
CA GLY A 38 1.75 -7.92 -2.29
C GLY A 38 0.81 -6.85 -2.83
N VAL A 39 1.29 -5.88 -3.60
CA VAL A 39 0.47 -4.86 -4.24
C VAL A 39 0.58 -5.00 -5.76
N ASP A 40 -0.45 -5.59 -6.37
CA ASP A 40 -0.51 -5.72 -7.82
C ASP A 40 -1.14 -4.48 -8.46
N MET A 41 -0.32 -3.65 -9.09
CA MET A 41 -0.77 -2.39 -9.71
C MET A 41 -1.42 -2.57 -11.09
N GLU A 42 -1.46 -3.80 -11.61
CA GLU A 42 -2.23 -4.11 -12.82
C GLU A 42 -3.74 -4.27 -12.53
N GLN A 43 -4.10 -4.40 -11.25
CA GLN A 43 -5.48 -4.49 -10.81
C GLN A 43 -5.96 -3.12 -10.28
N PRO A 44 -7.26 -2.79 -10.37
CA PRO A 44 -7.78 -1.49 -9.91
C PRO A 44 -7.73 -1.30 -8.38
N GLU A 45 -7.72 -2.39 -7.60
CA GLU A 45 -7.90 -2.43 -6.16
C GLU A 45 -6.93 -1.53 -5.37
N PRO A 46 -5.62 -1.43 -5.69
CA PRO A 46 -4.72 -0.55 -4.96
C PRO A 46 -5.11 0.94 -5.08
N VAL A 47 -5.64 1.34 -6.22
CA VAL A 47 -6.09 2.72 -6.49
C VAL A 47 -7.42 2.96 -5.77
N ASP A 48 -8.39 2.06 -5.93
CA ASP A 48 -9.69 2.15 -5.26
C ASP A 48 -9.54 2.21 -3.74
N THR A 49 -8.64 1.39 -3.17
CA THR A 49 -8.33 1.39 -1.73
C THR A 49 -7.78 2.74 -1.27
N ALA A 50 -6.95 3.40 -2.09
CA ALA A 50 -6.40 4.71 -1.75
C ALA A 50 -7.49 5.80 -1.80
N LEU A 51 -8.36 5.75 -2.82
CA LEU A 51 -9.48 6.69 -2.96
C LEU A 51 -10.50 6.54 -1.81
N ALA A 52 -10.85 5.31 -1.43
CA ALA A 52 -11.74 5.06 -0.29
C ALA A 52 -11.15 5.58 1.03
N TYR A 53 -9.83 5.47 1.23
CA TYR A 53 -9.18 6.06 2.40
C TYR A 53 -9.22 7.59 2.37
N PHE A 54 -9.03 8.18 1.19
CA PHE A 54 -9.10 9.62 1.02
C PHE A 54 -10.51 10.14 1.34
N GLU A 55 -11.56 9.50 0.81
CA GLU A 55 -12.96 9.80 1.12
C GLU A 55 -13.22 9.77 2.63
N GLN A 56 -12.76 8.71 3.32
CA GLN A 56 -12.89 8.62 4.77
C GLN A 56 -12.24 9.80 5.51
N ARG A 57 -11.04 10.22 5.08
CA ARG A 57 -10.32 11.34 5.70
C ARG A 57 -11.01 12.69 5.45
N VAL A 58 -11.61 12.87 4.27
CA VAL A 58 -12.41 14.07 3.96
C VAL A 58 -13.67 14.11 4.83
N ALA A 59 -14.40 13.00 4.95
CA ALA A 59 -15.58 12.93 5.81
C ALA A 59 -15.25 13.17 7.29
N GLU A 60 -14.11 12.67 7.77
CA GLU A 60 -13.61 12.95 9.13
C GLU A 60 -13.33 14.44 9.32
N LEU A 61 -12.65 15.08 8.36
CA LEU A 61 -12.40 16.52 8.40
C LEU A 61 -13.70 17.33 8.41
N ASP A 62 -14.67 16.99 7.56
CA ASP A 62 -15.98 17.66 7.50
C ASP A 62 -16.75 17.54 8.82
N SER A 63 -16.61 16.43 9.55
CA SER A 63 -17.26 16.22 10.85
C SER A 63 -16.67 17.05 12.00
N LEU A 64 -15.47 17.59 11.81
CA LEU A 64 -14.76 18.40 12.80
C LEU A 64 -14.94 19.92 12.56
N LEU A 65 -15.60 20.31 11.46
CA LEU A 65 -15.94 21.68 11.09
C LEU A 65 -17.38 22.04 11.51
#